data_AF-A0A3D2M5C5-F1
#
_entry.id   AF-A0A3D2M5C5-F1
#
_cell.length_a   1.000
_cell.length_b   1.000
_cell.length_c   1.000
_cell.angle_alpha   90.00
_cell.angle_beta   90.00
_cell.angle_gamma   90.00
#
_symmetry.space_group_name_H-M   'P 1'
#
loop_
_entity.id
_entity.type
_entity.pdbx_description
1 polymer ?
#
loop_
_entity_poly.entity_id
_entity_poly.type
_entity_poly.pdbx_seq_one_letter_code
_entity_poly.pdbx_strand_id
1 'polypeptide(L)'
;MNIDWSGMITAEHKAEQARKALIASIAARRWQAETGGIDVAGMHIETDDRSKALITGSAIKAMRSAAYTLNWKTPEGFIQIPAEQVLAMADAVSDHVQACFNREAELLEALEAGTFTPDMLEEGWPNEPVHESTPS
;
A
#
# COMPACT_ATOMS: atom_id res chain seq x y z
N MET A 1 2.89 19.53 50.78
CA MET A 1 1.73 18.76 50.29
C MET A 1 2.08 18.31 48.88
N ASN A 2 2.46 17.04 48.70
CA ASN A 2 2.75 16.49 47.38
C ASN A 2 1.44 15.95 46.82
N ILE A 3 0.86 16.63 45.84
CA ILE A 3 -0.22 16.05 45.06
C ILE A 3 0.44 15.05 44.11
N ASP A 4 0.09 13.77 44.24
CA ASP A 4 0.48 12.73 43.32
C ASP A 4 -0.41 12.81 42.08
N TRP A 5 0.17 13.28 40.98
CA TRP A 5 -0.49 13.43 39.69
C TRP A 5 -0.32 12.18 38.80
N SER A 6 0.35 11.12 39.26
CA SER A 6 0.65 9.93 38.43
C SER A 6 -0.59 9.11 38.05
N GLY A 7 -1.73 9.33 38.72
CA GLY A 7 -3.03 8.72 38.40
C GLY A 7 -3.86 9.45 37.33
N MET A 8 -3.46 10.64 36.86
CA MET A 8 -4.25 11.46 35.93
C MET A 8 -3.94 11.21 34.45
N ILE A 9 -3.81 9.95 34.04
CA ILE A 9 -4.12 9.63 32.64
C ILE A 9 -5.65 9.56 32.55
N THR A 10 -6.27 10.69 32.23
CA THR A 10 -7.73 10.80 32.07
C THR A 10 -8.22 9.80 31.02
N ALA A 11 -9.50 9.42 31.08
CA ALA A 11 -10.11 8.56 30.06
C ALA A 11 -9.94 9.15 28.66
N GLU A 12 -10.02 10.48 28.53
CA GLU A 12 -9.77 11.23 27.31
C GLU A 12 -8.34 11.03 26.78
N HIS A 13 -7.33 11.11 27.65
CA HIS A 13 -5.95 10.85 27.22
C HIS A 13 -5.77 9.42 26.72
N LYS A 14 -6.38 8.43 27.39
CA LYS A 14 -6.32 7.03 26.94
C LYS A 14 -6.99 6.85 25.59
N ALA A 15 -8.16 7.45 25.39
CA ALA A 15 -8.90 7.39 24.13
C ALA A 15 -8.08 8.03 22.98
N GLU A 16 -7.45 9.17 23.24
CA GLU A 16 -6.61 9.85 22.26
C GLU A 16 -5.36 9.02 21.89
N GLN A 17 -4.70 8.38 22.86
CA GLN A 17 -3.57 7.49 22.57
C GLN A 17 -4.01 6.25 21.78
N ALA A 18 -5.15 5.66 22.12
CA ALA A 18 -5.71 4.53 21.38
C ALA A 18 -6.03 4.91 19.92
N ARG A 19 -6.62 6.09 19.70
CA ARG A 19 -6.89 6.62 18.35
C ARG A 19 -5.60 6.81 17.56
N LYS A 20 -4.58 7.41 18.16
CA LYS A 20 -3.25 7.58 17.52
C LYS A 20 -2.60 6.26 17.15
N ALA A 21 -2.66 5.27 18.05
CA ALA A 21 -2.13 3.94 17.78
C ALA A 21 -2.86 3.30 16.58
N LEU A 22 -4.18 3.44 16.51
CA LEU A 22 -4.96 2.90 15.41
C LEU A 22 -4.66 3.57 14.06
N ILE A 23 -4.50 4.90 14.04
CA ILE A 23 -4.05 5.62 12.84
C ILE A 23 -2.69 5.10 12.37
N ALA A 24 -1.76 4.87 13.29
CA ALA A 24 -0.45 4.31 12.97
C ALA A 24 -0.55 2.87 12.42
N SER A 25 -1.46 2.05 12.95
CA SER A 25 -1.73 0.71 12.45
C SER A 25 -2.30 0.72 11.02
N ILE A 26 -3.25 1.61 10.73
CA ILE A 26 -3.79 1.78 9.37
C ILE A 26 -2.67 2.16 8.40
N ALA A 27 -1.83 3.14 8.75
CA ALA A 27 -0.72 3.57 7.91
C ALA A 27 0.33 2.47 7.71
N ALA A 28 0.62 1.67 8.74
CA ALA A 28 1.52 0.53 8.65
C ALA A 28 0.95 -0.56 7.74
N ARG A 29 -0.35 -0.84 7.81
CA ARG A 29 -1.01 -1.84 6.97
C ARG A 29 -1.09 -1.40 5.50
N ARG A 30 -1.37 -0.11 5.25
CA ARG A 30 -1.23 0.48 3.91
C ARG A 30 0.17 0.26 3.37
N TRP A 31 1.20 0.57 4.15
CA TRP A 31 2.58 0.41 3.72
C TRP A 31 2.91 -1.04 3.34
N GLN A 32 2.41 -2.01 4.10
CA GLN A 32 2.56 -3.43 3.78
C GLN A 32 1.89 -3.78 2.44
N ALA A 33 0.65 -3.35 2.21
CA ALA A 33 -0.05 -3.58 0.94
C ALA A 33 0.62 -2.85 -0.24
N GLU A 34 1.03 -1.60 -0.04
CA GLU A 34 1.70 -0.78 -1.04
C GLU A 34 3.02 -1.39 -1.50
N THR A 35 3.79 -2.00 -0.59
CA THR A 35 5.12 -2.55 -0.88
C THR A 35 5.14 -4.04 -1.17
N GLY A 36 3.99 -4.72 -1.07
CA GLY A 36 3.86 -6.17 -1.24
C GLY A 36 3.98 -6.70 -2.68
N GLY A 37 4.13 -5.82 -3.66
CA GLY A 37 4.21 -6.18 -5.08
C GLY A 37 2.84 -6.44 -5.72
N ILE A 38 2.83 -6.51 -7.05
CA ILE A 38 1.65 -6.78 -7.88
C ILE A 38 1.99 -7.70 -9.05
N ASP A 39 1.02 -8.50 -9.49
CA ASP A 39 1.17 -9.30 -10.71
C ASP A 39 0.56 -8.58 -11.92
N VAL A 40 1.39 -8.31 -12.93
CA VAL A 40 0.98 -7.66 -14.17
C VAL A 40 1.37 -8.53 -15.35
N ALA A 41 0.39 -8.97 -16.13
CA ALA A 41 0.59 -9.82 -17.30
C ALA A 41 1.44 -11.10 -17.02
N GLY A 42 1.28 -11.67 -15.83
CA GLY A 42 2.02 -12.87 -15.41
C GLY A 42 3.44 -12.62 -14.91
N MET A 43 3.83 -11.35 -14.72
CA MET A 43 5.09 -10.96 -14.10
C MET A 43 4.83 -10.34 -12.73
N HIS A 44 5.53 -10.82 -11.71
CA HIS A 44 5.55 -10.18 -10.41
C HIS A 44 6.41 -8.92 -10.45
N ILE A 45 5.85 -7.80 -10.00
CA ILE A 45 6.48 -6.49 -9.97
C ILE A 45 6.53 -6.02 -8.52
N GLU A 46 7.74 -5.83 -8.03
CA GLU A 46 7.97 -5.20 -6.73
C GLU A 46 7.45 -3.76 -6.73
N THR A 47 6.76 -3.36 -5.66
CA THR A 47 6.20 -2.02 -5.48
C THR A 47 6.83 -1.27 -4.30
N ASP A 48 8.03 -1.71 -3.88
CA ASP A 48 8.86 -0.94 -2.95
C ASP A 48 9.26 0.43 -3.53
N ASP A 49 9.73 1.34 -2.68
CA ASP A 49 10.06 2.71 -3.07
C ASP A 49 11.08 2.79 -4.21
N ARG A 50 12.04 1.87 -4.21
CA ARG A 50 13.06 1.80 -5.25
C ARG A 50 12.45 1.40 -6.58
N SER A 51 11.59 0.40 -6.59
CA SER A 51 10.97 -0.15 -7.79
C SER A 51 9.98 0.85 -8.39
N LYS A 52 9.15 1.50 -7.57
CA LYS A 52 8.27 2.61 -7.99
C LYS A 52 9.07 3.74 -8.68
N ALA A 53 10.20 4.14 -8.10
CA ALA A 53 11.06 5.18 -8.68
C ALA A 53 11.70 4.74 -10.02
N LEU A 54 12.20 3.50 -10.10
CA LEU A 54 12.79 2.96 -11.33
C LEU A 54 11.77 2.81 -12.46
N ILE A 55 10.56 2.33 -12.14
CA ILE A 55 9.47 2.18 -13.11
C ILE A 55 9.04 3.56 -13.62
N THR A 56 8.84 4.53 -12.74
CA THR A 56 8.50 5.91 -13.12
C THR A 56 9.56 6.52 -14.04
N GLY A 57 10.85 6.40 -13.69
CA GLY A 57 11.94 6.89 -14.54
C GLY A 57 12.02 6.20 -15.89
N SER A 58 11.74 4.89 -15.93
CA SER A 58 11.73 4.08 -17.16
C SER A 58 10.54 4.45 -18.05
N ALA A 59 9.37 4.74 -17.46
CA ALA A 59 8.18 5.20 -18.16
C ALA A 59 8.43 6.53 -18.88
N ILE A 60 9.08 7.50 -18.22
CA ILE A 60 9.46 8.78 -18.85
C ILE A 60 10.34 8.54 -20.10
N LYS A 61 11.25 7.57 -20.06
CA LYS A 61 12.08 7.21 -21.21
C LYS A 61 11.27 6.51 -22.30
N ALA A 62 10.37 5.60 -21.93
CA ALA A 62 9.47 4.89 -22.83
C ALA A 62 8.54 5.85 -23.60
N MET A 63 7.98 6.86 -22.93
CA MET A 63 7.15 7.91 -23.55
C MET A 63 7.88 8.68 -24.66
N ARG A 64 9.21 8.78 -24.58
CA ARG A 64 10.04 9.54 -25.52
C ARG A 64 10.62 8.69 -26.65
N SER A 65 10.54 7.37 -26.56
CA SER A 65 11.11 6.46 -27.54
C SER A 65 10.38 5.12 -27.54
N ALA A 66 9.58 4.87 -28.57
CA ALA A 66 8.89 3.59 -28.76
C ALA A 66 9.87 2.41 -28.97
N ALA A 67 11.10 2.68 -29.44
CA ALA A 67 12.14 1.66 -29.60
C ALA A 67 12.91 1.35 -28.29
N TYR A 68 12.52 1.97 -27.18
CA TYR A 68 13.16 1.72 -25.89
C TYR A 68 12.87 0.29 -25.40
N THR A 69 13.91 -0.33 -24.84
CA THR A 69 13.84 -1.60 -24.13
C THR A 69 14.48 -1.42 -22.76
N LEU A 70 13.72 -1.77 -21.72
CA LEU A 70 14.20 -1.82 -20.34
C LEU A 70 14.75 -3.22 -20.06
N ASN A 71 15.98 -3.30 -19.53
CA ASN A 71 16.49 -4.51 -18.92
C ASN A 71 16.05 -4.53 -17.45
N TRP A 72 15.00 -5.27 -17.15
CA TRP A 72 14.46 -5.38 -15.79
C TRP A 72 15.09 -6.56 -15.05
N LYS A 73 15.44 -6.38 -13.78
CA LYS A 73 16.05 -7.43 -12.95
C LYS A 73 14.95 -8.18 -12.20
N THR A 74 14.93 -9.50 -12.36
CA THR A 74 14.11 -10.47 -11.61
C THR A 74 15.02 -11.35 -10.75
N PRO A 75 14.48 -12.13 -9.79
CA PRO A 75 15.26 -13.14 -9.07
C PRO A 75 15.93 -14.16 -10.00
N GLU A 76 15.31 -14.48 -11.14
CA GLU A 76 15.77 -15.48 -12.12
C GLU A 76 16.77 -14.91 -13.14
N GLY A 77 16.93 -13.58 -13.21
CA GLY A 77 17.82 -12.92 -14.16
C GLY A 77 17.29 -11.60 -14.72
N PHE A 78 17.87 -11.13 -15.82
CA PHE A 78 17.36 -9.93 -16.51
C PHE A 78 16.40 -10.31 -17.64
N ILE A 79 15.29 -9.60 -17.72
CA ILE A 79 14.32 -9.69 -18.83
C ILE A 79 14.28 -8.38 -19.60
N GLN A 80 13.93 -8.46 -20.89
CA GLN A 80 13.75 -7.29 -21.76
C GLN A 80 12.28 -6.92 -21.85
N ILE A 81 11.97 -5.69 -21.46
CA ILE A 81 10.61 -5.14 -21.47
C ILE A 81 10.53 -4.01 -22.49
N PRO A 82 9.69 -4.12 -23.54
CA PRO A 82 9.51 -3.06 -24.53
C PRO A 82 8.79 -1.84 -23.94
N ALA A 83 8.98 -0.68 -24.57
CA ALA A 83 8.43 0.59 -24.12
C ALA A 83 6.92 0.54 -23.76
N GLU A 84 6.09 -0.08 -24.60
CA GLU A 84 4.66 -0.23 -24.35
C GLU A 84 4.36 -0.98 -23.04
N GLN A 85 5.07 -2.07 -22.78
CA GLN A 85 4.92 -2.82 -21.54
C GLN A 85 5.45 -2.05 -20.33
N VAL A 86 6.53 -1.27 -20.48
CA VAL A 86 7.01 -0.38 -19.40
C VAL A 86 5.94 0.63 -19.00
N LEU A 87 5.19 1.19 -19.97
CA LEU A 87 4.09 2.11 -19.68
C LEU A 87 2.94 1.39 -18.96
N ALA A 88 2.53 0.21 -19.44
CA ALA A 88 1.49 -0.58 -18.79
C ALA A 88 1.87 -0.98 -17.34
N MET A 89 3.13 -1.34 -17.10
CA MET A 89 3.64 -1.58 -15.74
C MET A 89 3.56 -0.34 -14.87
N ALA A 90 3.91 0.84 -15.41
CA ALA A 90 3.85 2.09 -14.66
C ALA A 90 2.41 2.48 -14.29
N ASP A 91 1.47 2.31 -15.20
CA ASP A 91 0.05 2.55 -14.95
C ASP A 91 -0.46 1.60 -13.84
N ALA A 92 -0.19 0.29 -13.97
CA ALA A 92 -0.61 -0.70 -12.98
C ALA A 92 -0.04 -0.43 -11.58
N VAL A 93 1.24 -0.05 -11.48
CA VAL A 93 1.87 0.31 -10.20
C VAL A 93 1.25 1.58 -9.63
N SER A 94 1.00 2.59 -10.46
CA SER A 94 0.34 3.83 -10.03
C SER A 94 -1.07 3.57 -9.50
N ASP A 95 -1.86 2.76 -10.22
CA ASP A 95 -3.22 2.40 -9.83
C ASP A 95 -3.25 1.59 -8.53
N HIS A 96 -2.32 0.66 -8.34
CA HIS A 96 -2.17 -0.10 -7.08
C HIS A 96 -1.87 0.80 -5.89
N VAL A 97 -0.88 1.68 -6.02
CA VAL A 97 -0.52 2.63 -4.95
C VAL A 97 -1.71 3.52 -4.62
N GLN A 98 -2.42 4.03 -5.63
CA GLN A 98 -3.62 4.84 -5.42
C GLN A 98 -4.72 4.05 -4.70
N ALA A 99 -4.95 2.79 -5.05
CA ALA A 99 -5.91 1.93 -4.37
C ALA A 99 -5.55 1.71 -2.89
N CYS A 100 -4.26 1.53 -2.56
CA CYS A 100 -3.81 1.47 -1.16
C CYS A 100 -4.13 2.75 -0.37
N PHE A 101 -3.88 3.92 -0.96
CA PHE A 101 -4.19 5.20 -0.30
C PHE A 101 -5.69 5.47 -0.21
N ASN A 102 -6.48 5.06 -1.21
CA ASN A 102 -7.94 5.12 -1.13
C ASN A 102 -8.45 4.28 0.04
N ARG A 103 -7.92 3.05 0.21
CA ARG A 103 -8.30 2.19 1.33
C ARG A 103 -7.91 2.79 2.68
N GLU A 104 -6.72 3.37 2.81
CA GLU A 104 -6.33 4.12 4.02
C GLU A 104 -7.32 5.26 4.32
N ALA A 105 -7.73 6.03 3.30
CA ALA A 105 -8.69 7.11 3.46
C ALA A 105 -10.04 6.62 3.99
N GLU A 106 -10.59 5.53 3.42
CA GLU A 106 -11.84 4.91 3.88
C GLU A 106 -11.76 4.47 5.36
N LEU A 107 -10.64 3.89 5.77
CA LEU A 107 -10.44 3.43 7.15
C LEU A 107 -10.35 4.61 8.13
N LEU A 108 -9.69 5.69 7.73
CA LEU A 108 -9.62 6.91 8.52
C LEU A 108 -11.00 7.59 8.62
N GLU A 109 -11.78 7.63 7.54
CA GLU A 109 -13.16 8.13 7.58
C GLU A 109 -14.05 7.30 8.51
N ALA A 110 -13.95 5.97 8.45
CA ALA A 110 -14.68 5.08 9.37
C ALA A 110 -14.27 5.27 10.83
N LEU A 111 -12.99 5.55 11.08
CA LEU A 111 -12.47 5.85 12.42
C LEU A 111 -13.06 7.15 12.97
N GLU A 112 -13.10 8.21 12.15
CA GLU A 112 -13.71 9.49 12.54
C GLU A 112 -15.23 9.38 12.72
N ALA A 113 -15.89 8.54 11.93
CA ALA A 113 -17.32 8.27 12.07
C ALA A 113 -17.68 7.35 13.25
N GLY A 114 -16.68 6.74 13.90
CA GLY A 114 -16.89 5.77 14.98
C GLY A 114 -17.47 4.43 14.51
N THR A 115 -17.35 4.12 13.22
CA THR A 115 -17.84 2.88 12.59
C THR A 115 -16.72 1.89 12.28
N PHE A 116 -15.47 2.25 12.55
CA PHE A 116 -14.32 1.37 12.36
C PHE A 116 -14.44 0.09 13.20
N THR A 117 -14.18 -1.07 12.59
CA THR A 117 -14.02 -2.36 13.28
C THR A 117 -12.62 -2.92 13.04
N PRO A 118 -12.08 -3.76 13.95
CA PRO A 118 -10.78 -4.38 13.75
C PRO A 118 -10.65 -5.16 12.43
N ASP A 119 -11.70 -5.83 11.99
CA ASP A 119 -11.71 -6.61 10.74
C ASP A 119 -11.48 -5.73 9.50
N MET A 120 -11.95 -4.48 9.52
CA MET A 120 -11.71 -3.53 8.43
C MET A 120 -10.22 -3.27 8.19
N LEU A 121 -9.38 -3.39 9.23
CA LEU A 121 -7.94 -3.22 9.08
C LEU A 121 -7.32 -4.31 8.20
N GLU A 122 -7.86 -5.53 8.21
CA GLU A 122 -7.26 -6.67 7.52
C GLU A 122 -7.89 -6.97 6.16
N GLU A 123 -8.95 -6.25 5.79
CA GLU A 123 -9.74 -6.52 4.60
C GLU A 123 -9.80 -5.33 3.64
N GLY A 124 -10.02 -5.64 2.36
CA GLY A 124 -10.31 -4.63 1.32
C GLY A 124 -9.06 -3.93 0.79
N TRP A 125 -7.87 -4.45 1.06
CA TRP A 125 -6.64 -3.98 0.44
C TRP A 125 -6.51 -4.53 -0.99
N PRO A 126 -5.89 -3.78 -1.91
CA PRO A 126 -5.67 -4.27 -3.26
C PRO A 126 -4.75 -5.50 -3.27
N ASN A 127 -5.02 -6.42 -4.21
CA ASN A 127 -4.25 -7.65 -4.44
C ASN A 127 -4.19 -8.65 -3.27
N GLU A 128 -5.12 -8.58 -2.33
CA GLU A 128 -5.34 -9.70 -1.41
C GLU A 128 -5.89 -10.92 -2.17
N PRO A 129 -5.33 -12.13 -1.93
CA PRO A 129 -5.93 -13.33 -2.47
C PRO A 129 -7.36 -13.42 -1.93
N VAL A 130 -8.33 -13.59 -2.83
CA VAL A 130 -9.73 -13.76 -2.45
C VAL A 130 -9.79 -14.97 -1.51
N HIS A 131 -10.03 -14.74 -0.21
CA HIS A 131 -10.29 -15.82 0.71
C HIS A 131 -11.64 -16.42 0.32
N GLU A 132 -11.62 -17.50 -0.48
CA GLU A 132 -12.79 -18.35 -0.67
C GLU A 132 -13.21 -18.84 0.72
N SER A 133 -14.27 -18.22 1.23
CA SER A 133 -14.96 -18.67 2.43
C SER A 133 -15.45 -20.08 2.13
N THR A 134 -14.77 -21.09 2.68
CA THR A 134 -15.23 -22.48 2.59
C THR A 134 -16.55 -22.55 3.36
N PRO A 135 -17.70 -22.85 2.73
CA PRO A 135 -18.93 -22.98 3.47
C PRO A 135 -18.84 -24.23 4.36
N SER A 136 -19.08 -24.06 5.66
CA SER A 136 -19.31 -25.16 6.61
C SER A 136 -20.66 -25.82 6.39
#